data_AF-G9LNE2-F1
#
_entry.id   AF-G9LNE2-F1
#
_cell.length_a   1.000
_cell.length_b   1.000
_cell.length_c   1.000
_cell.angle_alpha   90.00
_cell.angle_beta   90.00
_cell.angle_gamma   90.00
#
_symmetry.space_group_name_H-M   'P 1'
#
loop_
_entity.id
_entity.type
_entity.pdbx_description
1 polymer ?
#
loop_
_entity_poly.entity_id
_entity_poly.type
_entity_poly.pdbx_seq_one_letter_code
_entity_poly.pdbx_strand_id
1 'polypeptide(L)'
;MASLMVLFAATTNAMHTGQWEIKCMTTPTSTLILTLALLMKMGSAPFHFWVPEVIQGVQMKVGLVILTWQKLAPMALILASKATLHQEVLMFSALLSIFLGGWGGLNQT
;
A
#
# COMPACT_ATOMS: atom_id res chain seq x y z
N MET A 1 3.00 -5.41 -10.18
CA MET A 1 2.28 -6.36 -9.31
C MET A 1 1.16 -5.68 -8.52
N ALA A 2 1.44 -4.63 -7.73
CA ALA A 2 0.41 -3.93 -6.97
C ALA A 2 -0.81 -3.46 -7.80
N SER A 3 -0.58 -2.91 -9.01
CA SER A 3 -1.68 -2.50 -9.91
C SER A 3 -2.58 -3.66 -10.35
N LEU A 4 -2.01 -4.83 -10.64
CA LEU A 4 -2.77 -6.03 -10.99
C LEU A 4 -3.59 -6.53 -9.80
N MET A 5 -3.06 -6.46 -8.58
CA MET A 5 -3.82 -6.82 -7.38
C MET A 5 -4.97 -5.85 -7.10
N VAL A 6 -4.80 -4.54 -7.35
CA VAL A 6 -5.92 -3.58 -7.27
C VAL A 6 -7.01 -3.95 -8.27
N LEU A 7 -6.65 -4.23 -9.52
CA LEU A 7 -7.61 -4.64 -10.55
C LEU A 7 -8.31 -5.94 -10.15
N PHE A 8 -7.55 -6.95 -9.71
CA PHE A 8 -8.09 -8.23 -9.30
C PHE A 8 -9.04 -8.12 -8.09
N ALA A 9 -8.70 -7.30 -7.09
CA ALA A 9 -9.59 -7.00 -5.97
C ALA A 9 -10.90 -6.34 -6.44
N ALA A 10 -10.83 -5.35 -7.33
CA ALA A 10 -12.02 -4.68 -7.87
C ALA A 10 -12.90 -5.63 -8.68
N THR A 11 -12.31 -6.43 -9.58
CA THR A 11 -13.06 -7.38 -10.40
C THR A 11 -13.68 -8.49 -9.57
N THR A 12 -12.97 -9.00 -8.55
CA THR A 12 -13.53 -10.04 -7.66
C THR A 12 -14.67 -9.49 -6.82
N ASN A 13 -14.56 -8.27 -6.29
CA ASN A 13 -15.67 -7.61 -5.60
C ASN A 13 -16.88 -7.41 -6.52
N ALA A 14 -16.65 -6.91 -7.74
CA ALA A 14 -17.71 -6.67 -8.72
C ALA A 14 -18.38 -7.98 -9.18
N MET A 15 -17.61 -9.07 -9.33
CA MET A 15 -18.17 -10.40 -9.65
C MET A 15 -19.12 -10.90 -8.56
N HIS A 16 -18.87 -10.59 -7.29
CA HIS A 16 -19.71 -11.03 -6.17
C HIS A 16 -20.89 -10.10 -5.87
N THR A 17 -20.73 -8.79 -6.07
CA THR A 17 -21.69 -7.77 -5.61
C THR A 17 -22.39 -7.01 -6.74
N GLY A 18 -21.83 -7.04 -7.95
CA GLY A 18 -22.24 -6.19 -9.07
C GLY A 18 -21.86 -4.71 -8.92
N GLN A 19 -21.20 -4.31 -7.82
CA GLN A 19 -20.90 -2.91 -7.52
C GLN A 19 -19.45 -2.56 -7.90
N TRP A 20 -19.28 -1.38 -8.48
CA TRP A 20 -17.97 -0.81 -8.85
C TRP A 20 -17.55 0.37 -7.97
N GLU A 21 -18.39 0.78 -7.04
CA GLU A 21 -18.09 1.90 -6.14
C GLU A 21 -16.98 1.54 -5.15
N ILE A 22 -16.03 2.46 -4.95
CA ILE A 22 -14.87 2.27 -4.04
C ILE A 22 -15.33 1.96 -2.61
N LYS A 23 -16.45 2.57 -2.17
CA LYS A 23 -17.00 2.39 -0.82
C LYS A 23 -17.67 1.03 -0.64
N CYS A 24 -18.01 0.33 -1.73
CA CYS A 24 -18.76 -0.92 -1.74
C CYS A 24 -17.86 -2.15 -1.86
N MET A 25 -16.63 -2.10 -1.32
CA MET A 25 -15.81 -3.29 -1.14
C MET A 25 -16.31 -4.09 0.06
N THR A 26 -16.99 -5.21 -0.18
CA THR A 26 -17.66 -5.96 0.90
C THR A 26 -17.12 -7.36 1.10
N THR A 27 -16.50 -7.97 0.08
CA THR A 27 -15.99 -9.33 0.22
C THR A 27 -14.65 -9.34 0.98
N PRO A 28 -14.48 -10.20 2.00
CA PRO A 28 -13.28 -10.19 2.85
C PRO A 28 -12.00 -10.51 2.06
N THR A 29 -12.12 -11.31 0.99
CA THR A 29 -11.01 -11.63 0.09
C THR A 29 -10.58 -10.40 -0.73
N SER A 30 -11.53 -9.65 -1.31
CA SER A 30 -11.20 -8.45 -2.10
C SER A 30 -10.63 -7.34 -1.22
N THR A 31 -11.17 -7.14 -0.02
CA THR A 31 -10.67 -6.11 0.91
C THR A 31 -9.26 -6.45 1.36
N LEU A 32 -8.95 -7.71 1.68
CA LEU A 32 -7.59 -8.14 2.02
C LEU A 32 -6.61 -7.92 0.85
N ILE A 33 -6.96 -8.34 -0.37
CA ILE A 33 -6.11 -8.16 -1.56
C ILE A 33 -5.89 -6.66 -1.84
N LEU A 34 -6.93 -5.83 -1.75
CA LEU A 34 -6.82 -4.39 -1.91
C LEU A 34 -5.89 -3.79 -0.84
N THR A 35 -6.01 -4.23 0.41
CA THR A 35 -5.18 -3.77 1.52
C THR A 35 -3.70 -4.08 1.24
N LEU A 36 -3.37 -5.32 0.85
CA LEU A 36 -2.00 -5.72 0.50
C LEU A 36 -1.47 -4.94 -0.71
N ALA A 37 -2.30 -4.70 -1.72
CA ALA A 37 -1.92 -3.95 -2.92
C ALA A 37 -1.57 -2.49 -2.59
N LEU A 38 -2.35 -1.85 -1.71
CA LEU A 38 -2.09 -0.48 -1.25
C LEU A 38 -0.82 -0.42 -0.39
N LEU A 39 -0.61 -1.38 0.50
CA LEU A 39 0.62 -1.49 1.30
C LEU A 39 1.87 -1.64 0.43
N MET A 40 1.80 -2.46 -0.63
CA MET A 40 2.89 -2.56 -1.61
C MET A 40 3.18 -1.24 -2.32
N LYS A 41 2.14 -0.50 -2.76
CA LYS A 41 2.30 0.84 -3.37
C LYS A 41 2.86 1.85 -2.38
N MET A 42 2.48 1.77 -1.11
CA MET A 42 3.03 2.60 -0.05
C MET A 42 4.47 2.21 0.33
N GLY A 43 4.97 1.05 -0.11
CA GLY A 43 6.28 0.56 0.29
C GLY A 43 6.39 0.35 1.80
N SER A 44 5.28 -0.01 2.46
CA SER A 44 5.27 -0.36 3.88
C SER A 44 5.74 -1.79 4.09
N ALA A 45 6.21 -2.12 5.30
CA ALA A 45 6.61 -3.47 5.63
C ALA A 45 5.43 -4.46 5.48
N PRO A 46 5.68 -5.71 5.03
CA PRO A 46 6.98 -6.28 4.65
C PRO A 46 7.47 -5.89 3.24
N PHE A 47 6.72 -5.09 2.47
CA PHE A 47 7.00 -4.77 1.06
C PHE A 47 7.93 -3.57 0.83
N HIS A 48 8.58 -3.08 1.89
CA HIS A 48 9.46 -1.91 1.88
C HIS A 48 10.82 -2.08 1.17
N PHE A 49 11.23 -3.31 0.83
CA PHE A 49 12.60 -3.60 0.34
C PHE A 49 13.03 -2.84 -0.91
N TRP A 50 12.09 -2.49 -1.80
CA TRP A 50 12.42 -1.74 -3.01
C TRP A 50 12.78 -0.26 -2.72
N VAL A 51 12.34 0.29 -1.58
CA VAL A 51 12.41 1.72 -1.31
C VAL A 51 13.86 2.20 -1.16
N PRO A 52 14.73 1.57 -0.32
CA PRO A 52 16.12 2.02 -0.17
C PRO A 52 16.92 1.91 -1.47
N GLU A 53 16.81 0.77 -2.17
CA GLU A 53 17.54 0.51 -3.42
C GLU A 53 17.19 1.52 -4.52
N VAL A 54 15.89 1.79 -4.71
CA VAL A 54 15.44 2.73 -5.74
C VAL A 54 15.86 4.16 -5.39
N ILE A 55 15.77 4.58 -4.12
CA ILE A 55 16.12 5.95 -3.72
C ILE A 55 17.62 6.20 -3.86
N GLN A 56 18.46 5.22 -3.51
CA GLN A 56 19.92 5.34 -3.68
C GLN A 56 20.33 5.37 -5.16
N GLY A 57 19.58 4.71 -6.04
CA GLY A 57 19.90 4.61 -7.47
C GLY A 57 19.42 5.78 -8.34
N VAL A 58 18.61 6.71 -7.83
CA VAL A 58 18.02 7.81 -8.61
C VAL A 58 18.53 9.18 -8.20
N GLN A 59 18.37 10.17 -9.09
CA GLN A 59 18.67 11.56 -8.77
C GLN A 59 17.79 12.08 -7.62
N MET A 60 18.35 12.98 -6.80
CA MET A 60 17.66 13.54 -5.62
C MET A 60 16.26 14.09 -5.92
N LYS A 61 16.08 14.80 -7.05
CA LYS A 61 14.77 15.34 -7.46
C LYS A 61 13.74 14.24 -7.70
N VAL A 62 14.15 13.12 -8.31
CA VAL A 62 13.29 11.97 -8.56
C VAL A 62 12.98 11.25 -7.26
N GLY A 63 13.98 11.06 -6.40
CA GLY A 63 13.80 10.50 -5.05
C GLY A 63 12.78 11.29 -4.21
N LEU A 64 12.85 12.62 -4.25
CA LEU A 64 11.89 13.49 -3.56
C LEU A 64 10.45 13.26 -4.08
N VAL A 65 10.26 13.15 -5.39
CA VAL A 65 8.94 12.87 -5.99
C VAL A 65 8.43 11.47 -5.59
N ILE A 66 9.29 10.47 -5.54
CA ILE A 66 8.93 9.10 -5.12
C ILE A 66 8.52 9.07 -3.63
N LEU A 67 9.24 9.80 -2.77
CA LEU A 67 8.97 9.83 -1.33
C LEU A 67 7.77 10.68 -0.94
N THR A 68 7.40 11.68 -1.75
CA THR A 68 6.29 12.60 -1.44
C THR A 68 5.08 12.38 -2.34
N TRP A 69 5.21 12.70 -3.63
CA TRP A 69 4.10 12.74 -4.57
C TRP A 69 3.47 11.38 -4.83
N GLN A 70 4.29 10.32 -4.96
CA GLN A 70 3.78 8.97 -5.21
C GLN A 70 2.99 8.38 -4.04
N LYS A 71 3.10 8.95 -2.83
CA LYS A 71 2.36 8.51 -1.64
C LYS A 71 0.94 9.09 -1.57
N LEU A 72 0.66 10.19 -2.28
CA LEU A 72 -0.63 10.89 -2.19
C LEU A 72 -1.80 10.03 -2.67
N ALA A 73 -1.70 9.44 -3.86
CA ALA A 73 -2.80 8.68 -4.44
C ALA A 73 -3.14 7.38 -3.64
N PRO A 74 -2.16 6.54 -3.25
CA PRO A 74 -2.45 5.39 -2.39
C PRO A 74 -3.03 5.79 -1.03
N MET A 75 -2.54 6.88 -0.43
CA MET A 75 -3.08 7.37 0.85
C MET A 75 -4.53 7.84 0.73
N ALA A 76 -4.87 8.54 -0.36
CA ALA A 76 -6.25 8.95 -0.64
C ALA A 76 -7.19 7.73 -0.74
N LEU A 77 -6.75 6.64 -1.39
CA LEU A 77 -7.53 5.41 -1.46
C LEU A 77 -7.70 4.76 -0.09
N ILE A 78 -6.63 4.65 0.71
CA ILE A 78 -6.71 4.11 2.08
C ILE A 78 -7.74 4.90 2.91
N LEU A 79 -7.72 6.23 2.81
CA LEU A 79 -8.66 7.10 3.53
C LEU A 79 -10.10 6.94 3.02
N ALA A 80 -10.29 6.83 1.70
CA ALA A 80 -11.61 6.68 1.09
C ALA A 80 -12.26 5.32 1.40
N SER A 81 -11.46 4.26 1.55
CA SER A 81 -11.93 2.89 1.85
C SER A 81 -11.64 2.45 3.29
N LYS A 82 -11.36 3.38 4.22
CA LYS A 82 -10.96 3.05 5.61
C LYS A 82 -11.95 2.14 6.36
N ALA A 83 -13.24 2.23 6.02
CA ALA A 83 -14.29 1.47 6.69
C ALA A 83 -14.38 0.01 6.22
N THR A 84 -13.80 -0.31 5.05
CA THR A 84 -13.88 -1.64 4.42
C THR A 84 -12.54 -2.36 4.38
N LEU A 85 -11.42 -1.65 4.45
CA LEU A 85 -10.09 -2.27 4.47
C LEU A 85 -9.86 -3.14 5.71
N HIS A 86 -8.95 -4.10 5.57
CA HIS A 86 -8.66 -5.04 6.64
C HIS A 86 -7.75 -4.39 7.69
N GLN A 87 -8.36 -3.87 8.75
CA GLN A 87 -7.70 -3.02 9.75
C GLN A 87 -6.58 -3.73 10.52
N GLU A 88 -6.72 -5.01 10.83
CA GLU A 88 -5.68 -5.78 11.53
C GLU A 88 -4.38 -5.83 10.74
N VAL A 89 -4.47 -6.08 9.43
CA VAL A 89 -3.31 -6.10 8.53
C VAL A 89 -2.69 -4.71 8.39
N LEU A 90 -3.51 -3.65 8.28
CA LEU A 90 -3.01 -2.27 8.26
C LEU A 90 -2.22 -1.95 9.53
N MET A 91 -2.77 -2.24 10.70
CA MET A 91 -2.11 -1.96 11.99
C MET A 91 -0.84 -2.78 12.18
N PHE A 92 -0.88 -4.07 11.84
CA PHE A 92 0.30 -4.93 11.87
C PHE A 92 1.41 -4.39 10.98
N SER A 93 1.07 -4.01 9.73
CA SER A 93 2.04 -3.44 8.79
C SER A 93 2.60 -2.09 9.26
N ALA A 94 1.79 -1.26 9.92
CA ALA A 94 2.22 0.04 10.44
C ALA A 94 3.25 -0.14 11.57
N LEU A 95 2.96 -0.99 12.55
CA LEU A 95 3.89 -1.31 13.64
C LEU A 95 5.19 -1.90 13.08
N LEU A 96 5.08 -2.88 12.19
CA LEU A 96 6.23 -3.52 11.56
C LEU A 96 7.08 -2.50 10.77
N SER A 97 6.44 -1.55 10.09
CA SER A 97 7.14 -0.49 9.34
C SER A 97 7.90 0.45 10.26
N ILE A 98 7.32 0.82 11.41
CA ILE A 98 8.00 1.65 12.41
C ILE A 98 9.23 0.92 12.97
N PHE A 99 9.08 -0.36 13.35
CA PHE A 99 10.20 -1.15 13.88
C PHE A 99 11.33 -1.33 12.86
N LEU A 100 11.01 -1.81 11.66
CA LEU A 100 12.01 -2.09 10.63
C LEU A 100 12.63 -0.81 10.06
N GLY A 101 11.85 0.25 9.88
CA GLY A 101 12.36 1.55 9.43
C GLY A 101 13.30 2.18 10.45
N GLY A 102 12.94 2.14 11.74
CA GLY A 102 13.77 2.65 12.83
C GLY A 102 15.08 1.88 12.96
N TRP A 103 15.02 0.54 12.96
CA TRP A 103 16.22 -0.30 13.08
C TRP A 103 17.10 -0.25 11.83
N GLY A 104 16.50 -0.32 10.64
CA GLY A 104 17.23 -0.30 9.37
C GLY A 104 17.96 1.02 9.09
N GLY A 105 17.43 2.14 9.58
CA GLY A 105 18.07 3.45 9.45
C GLY A 105 19.39 3.60 10.22
N LEU A 106 19.58 2.84 11.30
CA LEU A 106 20.81 2.91 12.10
C LEU A 106 22.06 2.41 11.36
N ASN A 107 21.88 1.63 10.29
CA ASN A 107 22.96 0.99 9.54
C ASN A 107 23.14 1.58 8.13
N GLN A 108 22.79 2.84 7.92
CA GLN A 108 23.01 3.56 6.67
C GLN A 108 24.15 4.58 6.81
N THR A 109 24.94 4.76 5.75
CA THR A 109 26.02 5.76 5.62
C THR A 109 25.71 6.77 4.53
#